data_AF-A0A7J9WNH0-F1
#
_entry.id   AF-A0A7J9WNH0-F1
#
_cell.length_a   1.000
_cell.length_b   1.000
_cell.length_c   1.000
_cell.angle_alpha   90.00
_cell.angle_beta   90.00
_cell.angle_gamma   90.00
#
_symmetry.space_group_name_H-M   'P 1'
#
loop_
_entity.id
_entity.type
_entity.pdbx_description
1 polymer ?
#
loop_
_entity_poly.entity_id
_entity_poly.type
_entity_poly.pdbx_seq_one_letter_code
_entity_poly.pdbx_strand_id
1 'polypeptide(L)'
;MTDVLRLVVAVAVVGLLVRTLRPAWDHRRLAIRIWRRIRVHHVVGSLALLIGVVGVATVLFAFVPLMRFGLGSLVGVSGNAVFAPVEEISVRSGGGGLEAPGVASGSGRGLLLTAAGGFFAVLLALFPWLAYVEERAFRAGLEAATLGRQIWVALRFGLLHLVMLVPIAAALAIGVAGFFYGLIYRRAFRDARDRTEPVVVPGLEEPLPAQAAWCTEAVLASTVWHATFNSLVVVLLYLGLVMGL
;
A
#
# COMPACT_ATOMS: atom_id res chain seq x y z
N MET A 1 -8.85 -11.22 -26.35
CA MET A 1 -9.13 -9.85 -25.85
C MET A 1 -8.59 -9.64 -24.43
N THR A 2 -8.76 -10.61 -23.54
CA THR A 2 -8.24 -10.58 -22.15
C THR A 2 -6.73 -10.35 -22.06
N ASP A 3 -5.94 -11.00 -22.92
CA ASP A 3 -4.47 -10.92 -22.85
C ASP A 3 -3.93 -9.55 -23.26
N VAL A 4 -4.50 -8.95 -24.32
CA VAL A 4 -4.16 -7.58 -24.75
C VAL A 4 -4.47 -6.59 -23.64
N LEU A 5 -5.60 -6.76 -22.96
CA LEU A 5 -5.99 -5.85 -21.89
C LEU A 5 -5.12 -6.00 -20.63
N ARG A 6 -4.78 -7.23 -20.22
CA ARG A 6 -3.83 -7.47 -19.13
C ARG A 6 -2.50 -6.81 -19.41
N LEU A 7 -1.99 -6.95 -20.63
CA LEU A 7 -0.76 -6.27 -21.07
C LEU A 7 -0.90 -4.74 -21.00
N VAL A 8 -2.02 -4.17 -21.46
CA VAL A 8 -2.29 -2.73 -21.38
C VAL A 8 -2.29 -2.25 -19.93
N VAL A 9 -2.96 -2.98 -19.02
CA VAL A 9 -2.97 -2.65 -17.58
C VAL A 9 -1.57 -2.74 -16.99
N ALA A 10 -0.81 -3.80 -17.29
CA ALA A 10 0.56 -3.95 -16.83
C ALA A 10 1.47 -2.80 -17.30
N VAL A 11 1.39 -2.43 -18.59
CA VAL A 11 2.15 -1.32 -19.16
C VAL A 11 1.73 0.02 -18.54
N ALA A 12 0.44 0.24 -18.33
CA ALA A 12 -0.07 1.44 -17.67
C ALA A 12 0.46 1.56 -16.23
N VAL A 13 0.46 0.47 -15.47
CA VAL A 13 1.00 0.42 -14.10
C VAL A 13 2.50 0.73 -14.11
N VAL A 14 3.28 0.10 -14.98
CA VAL A 14 4.72 0.39 -15.11
C VAL A 14 4.93 1.86 -15.48
N GLY A 15 4.17 2.41 -16.43
CA GLY A 15 4.23 3.82 -16.81
C GLY A 15 3.92 4.78 -15.66
N LEU A 16 2.91 4.47 -14.84
CA LEU A 16 2.57 5.22 -13.63
C LEU A 16 3.69 5.14 -12.57
N LEU A 17 4.27 3.96 -12.35
CA LEU A 17 5.40 3.80 -11.43
C LEU A 17 6.61 4.59 -11.90
N VAL A 18 6.96 4.53 -13.20
CA VAL A 18 8.05 5.31 -13.79
C VAL A 18 7.81 6.81 -13.61
N ARG A 19 6.58 7.30 -13.86
CA ARG A 19 6.22 8.70 -13.60
C ARG A 19 6.39 9.09 -12.13
N THR A 20 6.18 8.15 -11.22
CA THR A 20 6.26 8.39 -9.77
C THR A 20 7.69 8.30 -9.22
N LEU A 21 8.63 7.69 -9.95
CA LEU A 21 10.04 7.61 -9.56
C LEU A 21 10.66 8.99 -9.37
N ARG A 22 10.38 9.95 -10.26
CA ARG A 22 10.99 11.29 -10.19
C ARG A 22 10.57 12.03 -8.90
N PRO A 23 9.27 12.22 -8.59
CA PRO A 23 8.87 12.82 -7.32
C PRO A 23 9.41 12.06 -6.09
N ALA A 24 9.42 10.73 -6.12
CA ALA A 24 9.96 9.93 -5.02
C ALA A 24 11.46 10.15 -4.82
N TRP A 25 12.23 10.27 -5.91
CA TRP A 25 13.66 10.54 -5.88
C TRP A 25 13.98 11.96 -5.37
N ASP A 26 13.20 12.94 -5.80
CA ASP A 26 13.30 14.33 -5.32
C ASP A 26 13.08 14.38 -3.78
N HIS A 27 12.23 13.50 -3.26
CA HIS A 27 11.93 13.36 -1.83
C HIS A 27 12.63 12.19 -1.14
N ARG A 28 13.72 11.64 -1.71
CA ARG A 28 14.41 10.45 -1.16
C ARG A 28 14.86 10.58 0.29
N ARG A 29 15.20 11.80 0.74
CA ARG A 29 15.58 12.05 2.15
C ARG A 29 14.43 11.74 3.11
N LEU A 30 13.20 12.06 2.71
CA LEU A 30 11.99 11.72 3.47
C LEU A 30 11.75 10.21 3.45
N ALA A 31 11.90 9.56 2.30
CA ALA A 31 11.77 8.11 2.18
C ALA A 31 12.76 7.37 3.09
N ILE A 32 14.03 7.78 3.08
CA ILE A 32 15.08 7.25 3.98
C ILE A 32 14.71 7.51 5.45
N ARG A 33 14.16 8.68 5.79
CA ARG A 33 13.72 9.00 7.16
C ARG A 33 12.60 8.07 7.61
N ILE A 34 11.62 7.78 6.76
CA ILE A 34 10.53 6.83 7.03
C ILE A 34 11.11 5.43 7.27
N TRP A 35 11.97 4.94 6.36
CA TRP A 35 12.62 3.64 6.51
C TRP A 35 13.39 3.51 7.82
N ARG A 36 14.17 4.54 8.19
CA ARG A 36 14.94 4.56 9.43
C ARG A 36 14.07 4.64 10.70
N ARG A 37 12.80 5.03 10.58
CA ARG A 37 11.84 5.06 11.70
C ARG A 37 11.08 3.75 11.87
N ILE A 38 11.14 2.83 10.91
CA ILE A 38 10.57 1.49 11.10
C ILE A 38 11.32 0.78 12.23
N ARG A 39 10.55 0.05 13.04
CA ARG A 39 10.99 -0.70 14.22
C ARG A 39 10.27 -2.04 14.22
N VAL A 40 10.79 -3.00 14.97
CA VAL A 40 10.20 -4.36 15.04
C VAL A 40 8.71 -4.35 15.41
N HIS A 41 8.27 -3.46 16.31
CA HIS A 41 6.86 -3.36 16.67
C HIS A 41 5.96 -2.89 15.50
N HIS A 42 6.48 -2.09 14.56
CA HIS A 42 5.74 -1.73 13.35
C HIS A 42 5.54 -2.96 12.46
N VAL A 43 6.55 -3.82 12.35
CA VAL A 43 6.49 -5.05 11.55
C VAL A 43 5.50 -6.03 12.17
N VAL A 44 5.61 -6.30 13.46
CA VAL A 44 4.71 -7.22 14.18
C VAL A 44 3.27 -6.70 14.15
N GLY A 45 3.07 -5.40 14.43
CA GLY A 45 1.73 -4.82 14.38
C GLY A 45 1.17 -4.76 12.97
N SER A 46 1.99 -4.55 11.93
CA SER A 46 1.54 -4.60 10.53
C SER A 46 1.20 -6.01 10.10
N LEU A 47 1.89 -7.03 10.62
CA LEU A 47 1.53 -8.44 10.40
C LEU A 47 0.17 -8.76 11.04
N ALA A 48 -0.06 -8.34 12.29
CA ALA A 48 -1.35 -8.48 12.94
C ALA A 48 -2.47 -7.75 12.16
N LEU A 49 -2.18 -6.53 11.68
CA LEU A 49 -3.10 -5.77 10.84
C LEU A 49 -3.38 -6.50 9.52
N LEU A 50 -2.37 -7.09 8.89
CA LEU A 50 -2.52 -7.85 7.65
C LEU A 50 -3.42 -9.07 7.84
N ILE A 51 -3.23 -9.82 8.92
CA ILE A 51 -4.13 -10.93 9.30
C ILE A 51 -5.57 -10.41 9.46
N GLY A 52 -5.76 -9.26 10.11
CA GLY A 52 -7.08 -8.63 10.24
C GLY A 52 -7.71 -8.25 8.90
N VAL A 53 -6.95 -7.60 8.01
CA VAL A 53 -7.39 -7.23 6.66
C VAL A 53 -7.76 -8.46 5.84
N VAL A 54 -6.90 -9.48 5.81
CA VAL A 54 -7.16 -10.75 5.10
C VAL A 54 -8.38 -11.45 5.69
N GLY A 55 -8.52 -11.50 7.02
CA GLY A 55 -9.69 -12.09 7.68
C GLY A 55 -11.00 -11.40 7.27
N VAL A 56 -11.03 -10.07 7.29
CA VAL A 56 -12.21 -9.30 6.86
C VAL A 56 -12.52 -9.54 5.39
N ALA A 57 -11.52 -9.51 4.51
CA ALA A 57 -11.70 -9.79 3.09
C ALA A 57 -12.27 -11.20 2.86
N THR A 58 -11.71 -12.22 3.53
CA THR A 58 -12.16 -13.61 3.44
C THR A 58 -13.62 -13.77 3.88
N VAL A 59 -14.01 -13.17 5.01
CA VAL A 59 -15.40 -13.19 5.48
C VAL A 59 -16.33 -12.53 4.45
N LEU A 60 -15.98 -11.34 3.95
CA LEU A 60 -16.81 -10.64 2.96
C LEU A 60 -16.94 -11.45 1.66
N PHE A 61 -15.87 -12.08 1.18
CA PHE A 61 -15.91 -12.93 -0.01
C PHE A 61 -16.73 -14.21 0.20
N ALA A 62 -16.70 -14.79 1.39
CA ALA A 62 -17.43 -16.01 1.72
C ALA A 62 -18.94 -15.77 1.81
N PHE A 63 -19.36 -14.68 2.46
CA PHE A 63 -20.77 -14.47 2.82
C PHE A 63 -21.51 -13.46 1.95
N VAL A 64 -20.82 -12.62 1.17
CA VAL A 64 -21.47 -11.60 0.35
C VAL A 64 -21.01 -11.72 -1.11
N PRO A 65 -21.69 -12.51 -1.95
CA PRO A 65 -21.27 -12.79 -3.33
C PRO A 65 -21.02 -11.52 -4.17
N LEU A 66 -21.84 -10.49 -3.98
CA LEU A 66 -21.70 -9.21 -4.67
C LEU A 66 -20.36 -8.52 -4.39
N MET A 67 -19.75 -8.76 -3.22
CA MET A 67 -18.48 -8.15 -2.83
C MET A 67 -17.26 -8.77 -3.56
N ARG A 68 -17.47 -9.87 -4.30
CA ARG A 68 -16.46 -10.44 -5.21
C ARG A 68 -16.25 -9.58 -6.46
N PHE A 69 -17.23 -8.73 -6.77
CA PHE A 69 -17.17 -7.83 -7.91
C PHE A 69 -16.15 -6.71 -7.67
N GLY A 70 -15.53 -6.22 -8.74
CA GLY A 70 -14.65 -5.07 -8.76
C GLY A 70 -14.53 -4.50 -10.17
N LEU A 71 -13.93 -3.33 -10.35
CA LEU A 71 -13.75 -2.75 -11.69
C LEU A 71 -12.98 -3.69 -12.62
N GLY A 72 -12.06 -4.51 -12.08
CA GLY A 72 -11.36 -5.55 -12.83
C GLY A 72 -12.29 -6.55 -13.52
N SER A 73 -13.38 -6.94 -12.86
CA SER A 73 -14.34 -7.90 -13.41
C SER A 73 -15.11 -7.37 -14.63
N LEU A 74 -15.30 -6.06 -14.75
CA LEU A 74 -15.88 -5.42 -15.96
C LEU A 74 -14.96 -5.51 -17.17
N VAL A 75 -13.66 -5.62 -16.92
CA VAL A 75 -12.63 -5.64 -17.95
C VAL A 75 -12.00 -7.04 -18.10
N GLY A 76 -12.44 -8.04 -17.35
CA GLY A 76 -11.90 -9.40 -17.42
C GLY A 76 -10.50 -9.56 -16.80
N VAL A 77 -10.15 -8.69 -15.85
CA VAL A 77 -8.93 -8.77 -15.03
C VAL A 77 -9.35 -9.13 -13.60
N SER A 78 -8.83 -10.23 -13.07
CA SER A 78 -9.08 -10.68 -11.70
C SER A 78 -7.87 -10.32 -10.84
N GLY A 79 -7.99 -9.31 -9.98
CA GLY A 79 -6.94 -8.98 -9.02
C GLY A 79 -6.58 -7.51 -8.94
N ASN A 80 -5.55 -7.22 -8.15
CA ASN A 80 -5.04 -5.87 -7.97
C ASN A 80 -4.13 -5.49 -9.15
N ALA A 81 -4.50 -4.43 -9.87
CA ALA A 81 -3.77 -3.93 -11.04
C ALA A 81 -2.29 -3.70 -10.77
N VAL A 82 -1.90 -3.35 -9.54
CA VAL A 82 -0.48 -3.14 -9.19
C VAL A 82 0.37 -4.39 -9.43
N PHE A 83 -0.22 -5.59 -9.38
CA PHE A 83 0.47 -6.86 -9.59
C PHE A 83 0.33 -7.41 -11.02
N ALA A 84 -0.42 -6.73 -11.90
CA ALA A 84 -0.59 -7.13 -13.29
C ALA A 84 0.75 -7.34 -14.04
N PRO A 85 1.82 -6.53 -13.83
CA PRO A 85 3.12 -6.82 -14.44
C PRO A 85 3.71 -8.17 -14.03
N VAL A 86 3.57 -8.57 -12.76
CA VAL A 86 4.10 -9.85 -12.25
C VAL A 86 3.27 -11.03 -12.77
N GLU A 87 1.95 -10.87 -12.83
CA GLU A 87 1.05 -11.86 -13.43
C GLU A 87 1.36 -12.09 -14.91
N GLU A 88 1.56 -11.02 -15.67
CA GLU A 88 1.91 -11.09 -17.10
C GLU A 88 3.27 -11.76 -17.33
N ILE A 89 4.27 -11.46 -16.48
CA ILE A 89 5.58 -12.14 -16.54
C ILE A 89 5.42 -13.64 -16.21
N SER A 90 4.59 -14.00 -15.23
CA SER A 90 4.33 -15.40 -14.87
C SER A 90 3.74 -16.17 -16.05
N VAL A 91 2.70 -15.63 -16.69
CA VAL A 91 2.06 -16.22 -17.87
C VAL A 91 3.06 -16.42 -19.01
N ARG A 92 3.87 -15.40 -19.32
CA ARG A 92 4.88 -15.48 -20.39
C ARG A 92 6.05 -16.41 -20.07
N SER A 93 6.35 -16.61 -18.80
CA SER A 93 7.42 -17.52 -18.35
C SER A 93 6.97 -18.99 -18.31
N GLY A 94 5.75 -19.29 -18.78
CA GLY A 94 5.16 -20.63 -18.78
C GLY A 94 4.56 -21.06 -17.43
N GLY A 95 4.40 -20.14 -16.47
CA GLY A 95 3.65 -20.36 -15.24
C GLY A 95 2.16 -20.05 -15.46
N GLY A 96 1.26 -20.87 -14.91
CA GLY A 96 -0.20 -20.71 -15.07
C GLY A 96 -0.81 -19.54 -14.29
N GLY A 97 -0.20 -18.36 -14.31
CA GLY A 97 -0.59 -17.21 -13.47
C GLY A 97 -0.16 -17.39 -12.01
N LEU A 98 -0.55 -16.44 -11.14
CA LEU A 98 -0.33 -16.53 -9.69
C LEU A 98 -1.25 -17.55 -8.99
N GLU A 99 -2.24 -18.10 -9.71
CA GLU A 99 -3.28 -18.98 -9.14
C GLU A 99 -3.10 -20.47 -9.47
N ALA A 100 -2.16 -20.85 -10.35
CA ALA A 100 -1.95 -22.26 -10.72
C ALA A 100 -0.57 -22.78 -10.29
N PRO A 101 -0.50 -23.93 -9.58
CA PRO A 101 0.75 -24.60 -9.27
C PRO A 101 1.29 -25.28 -10.53
N GLY A 102 1.96 -24.51 -11.38
CA GLY A 102 2.71 -24.99 -12.54
C GLY A 102 4.19 -24.72 -12.34
N VAL A 103 4.99 -25.78 -12.28
CA VAL A 103 6.45 -25.68 -12.18
C VAL A 103 6.99 -25.14 -13.50
N ALA A 104 7.22 -23.83 -13.59
CA ALA A 104 7.98 -23.25 -14.69
C ALA A 104 9.31 -24.01 -14.83
N SER A 105 9.66 -24.42 -16.05
CA SER A 105 10.95 -25.04 -16.36
C SER A 105 12.11 -24.17 -15.85
N GLY A 106 13.24 -24.79 -15.51
CA GLY A 106 14.31 -24.14 -14.71
C GLY A 106 14.79 -22.77 -15.21
N SER A 107 14.80 -22.51 -16.52
CA SER A 107 15.15 -21.21 -17.10
C SER A 107 14.04 -20.16 -16.97
N GLY A 108 12.77 -20.54 -17.15
CA GLY A 108 11.61 -19.65 -17.01
C GLY A 108 11.36 -19.21 -15.57
N ARG A 109 11.57 -20.12 -14.60
CA ARG A 109 11.45 -19.78 -13.17
C ARG A 109 12.49 -18.75 -12.73
N GLY A 110 13.74 -18.88 -13.19
CA GLY A 110 14.79 -17.92 -12.89
C GLY A 110 14.44 -16.51 -13.37
N LEU A 111 14.03 -16.38 -14.63
CA LEU A 111 13.61 -15.10 -15.22
C LEU A 111 12.43 -14.48 -14.46
N LEU A 112 11.41 -15.27 -14.12
CA LEU A 112 10.25 -14.81 -13.34
C LEU A 112 10.69 -14.23 -12.00
N LEU A 113 11.49 -14.97 -11.23
CA LEU A 113 11.93 -14.53 -9.90
C LEU A 113 12.80 -13.27 -9.99
N THR A 114 13.70 -13.17 -10.97
CA THR A 114 14.52 -11.98 -11.18
C THR A 114 13.66 -10.77 -11.56
N ALA A 115 12.73 -10.92 -12.51
CA ALA A 115 11.89 -9.83 -12.96
C ALA A 115 10.88 -9.38 -11.89
N ALA A 116 10.22 -10.32 -11.22
CA ALA A 116 9.33 -10.04 -10.09
C ALA A 116 10.09 -9.40 -8.92
N GLY A 117 11.29 -9.90 -8.60
CA GLY A 117 12.16 -9.33 -7.58
C GLY A 117 12.57 -7.89 -7.89
N GLY A 118 12.95 -7.60 -9.15
CA GLY A 118 13.23 -6.25 -9.61
C GLY A 118 12.02 -5.31 -9.49
N PHE A 119 10.84 -5.79 -9.93
CA PHE A 119 9.59 -5.05 -9.80
C PHE A 119 9.25 -4.73 -8.33
N PHE A 120 9.32 -5.72 -7.46
CA PHE A 120 9.06 -5.55 -6.03
C PHE A 120 10.09 -4.67 -5.33
N ALA A 121 11.36 -4.72 -5.73
CA ALA A 121 12.39 -3.80 -5.23
C ALA A 121 12.05 -2.34 -5.57
N VAL A 122 11.54 -2.08 -6.78
CA VAL A 122 11.06 -0.74 -7.17
C VAL A 122 9.87 -0.30 -6.31
N LEU A 123 8.89 -1.18 -6.09
CA LEU A 123 7.75 -0.86 -5.21
C LEU A 123 8.20 -0.55 -3.78
N LEU A 124 9.08 -1.36 -3.20
CA LEU A 124 9.65 -1.11 -1.88
C LEU A 124 10.34 0.25 -1.81
N ALA A 125 11.13 0.62 -2.83
CA ALA A 125 11.75 1.94 -2.88
C ALA A 125 10.73 3.09 -2.93
N LEU A 126 9.59 2.88 -3.58
CA LEU A 126 8.53 3.89 -3.75
C LEU A 126 7.57 4.00 -2.56
N PHE A 127 7.34 2.93 -1.80
CA PHE A 127 6.31 2.89 -0.76
C PHE A 127 6.37 4.00 0.28
N PRO A 128 7.53 4.40 0.82
CA PRO A 128 7.56 5.51 1.77
C PRO A 128 6.97 6.80 1.21
N TRP A 129 7.29 7.12 -0.05
CA TRP A 129 6.80 8.33 -0.69
C TRP A 129 5.30 8.22 -1.01
N LEU A 130 4.87 7.10 -1.58
CA LEU A 130 3.45 6.85 -1.90
C LEU A 130 2.59 6.91 -0.64
N ALA A 131 2.98 6.17 0.40
CA ALA A 131 2.30 6.19 1.69
C ALA A 131 2.25 7.59 2.29
N TYR A 132 3.33 8.37 2.20
CA TYR A 132 3.34 9.75 2.70
C TYR A 132 2.31 10.64 1.98
N VAL A 133 2.25 10.57 0.65
CA VAL A 133 1.30 11.36 -0.15
C VAL A 133 -0.15 10.98 0.22
N GLU A 134 -0.43 9.68 0.31
CA GLU A 134 -1.75 9.18 0.69
C GLU A 134 -2.13 9.60 2.12
N GLU A 135 -1.24 9.40 3.09
CA GLU A 135 -1.50 9.79 4.48
C GLU A 135 -1.69 11.31 4.61
N ARG A 136 -0.93 12.14 3.88
CA ARG A 136 -1.21 13.59 3.85
C ARG A 136 -2.60 13.92 3.34
N ALA A 137 -3.02 13.27 2.25
CA ALA A 137 -4.32 13.53 1.64
C ALA A 137 -5.48 13.08 2.53
N PHE A 138 -5.38 11.89 3.11
CA PHE A 138 -6.47 11.29 3.89
C PHE A 138 -6.49 11.74 5.36
N ARG A 139 -5.38 12.21 5.93
CA ARG A 139 -5.35 12.67 7.34
C ARG A 139 -5.62 14.15 7.53
N ALA A 140 -5.61 14.94 6.46
CA ALA A 140 -5.93 16.36 6.53
C ALA A 140 -7.29 16.60 7.22
N GLY A 141 -7.27 17.34 8.34
CA GLY A 141 -8.49 17.68 9.08
C GLY A 141 -9.02 16.59 10.03
N LEU A 142 -8.22 15.56 10.34
CA LEU A 142 -8.61 14.50 11.30
C LEU A 142 -8.27 14.81 12.76
N GLU A 143 -7.58 15.92 13.03
CA GLU A 143 -7.07 16.29 14.36
C GLU A 143 -8.20 16.35 15.40
N ALA A 144 -9.34 16.94 15.02
CA ALA A 144 -10.55 17.06 15.83
C ALA A 144 -11.73 16.23 15.30
N ALA A 145 -11.48 15.24 14.43
CA ALA A 145 -12.55 14.48 13.81
C ALA A 145 -13.31 13.60 14.83
N THR A 146 -14.64 13.52 14.64
CA THR A 146 -15.49 12.55 15.32
C THR A 146 -15.21 11.13 14.83
N LEU A 147 -15.65 10.12 15.59
CA LEU A 147 -15.54 8.73 15.17
C LEU A 147 -16.25 8.47 13.82
N GLY A 148 -17.41 9.09 13.59
CA GLY A 148 -18.13 8.97 12.32
C GLY A 148 -17.32 9.49 11.13
N ARG A 149 -16.68 10.66 11.27
CA ARG A 149 -15.79 11.21 10.23
C ARG A 149 -14.57 10.32 10.00
N GLN A 150 -14.00 9.74 11.06
CA GLN A 150 -12.91 8.77 10.97
C GLN A 150 -13.29 7.53 10.14
N ILE A 151 -14.47 6.96 10.43
CA ILE A 151 -15.00 5.79 9.69
C ILE A 151 -15.23 6.17 8.22
N TRP A 152 -15.82 7.33 7.95
CA TRP A 152 -16.08 7.79 6.59
C TRP A 152 -14.79 7.96 5.77
N VAL A 153 -13.75 8.54 6.36
CA VAL A 153 -12.44 8.68 5.70
C VAL A 153 -11.80 7.31 5.46
N ALA A 154 -11.91 6.37 6.40
CA ALA A 154 -11.42 5.01 6.23
C ALA A 154 -12.15 4.24 5.12
N LEU A 155 -13.47 4.38 5.03
CA LEU A 155 -14.26 3.82 3.94
C LEU A 155 -13.85 4.40 2.59
N ARG A 156 -13.69 5.73 2.48
CA ARG A 156 -13.20 6.39 1.26
C ARG A 156 -11.80 5.93 0.87
N PHE A 157 -10.91 5.76 1.84
CA PHE A 157 -9.57 5.23 1.63
C PHE A 157 -9.62 3.83 1.00
N GLY A 158 -10.42 2.93 1.58
CA GLY A 158 -10.63 1.60 1.04
C GLY A 158 -11.24 1.61 -0.36
N LEU A 159 -12.36 2.32 -0.55
CA LEU A 159 -13.08 2.36 -1.82
C LEU A 159 -12.28 3.01 -2.97
N LEU A 160 -11.34 3.92 -2.69
CA LEU A 160 -10.46 4.47 -3.73
C LEU A 160 -9.61 3.36 -4.39
N HIS A 161 -9.30 2.27 -3.68
CA HIS A 161 -8.55 1.15 -4.22
C HIS A 161 -9.31 0.34 -5.27
N LEU A 162 -10.62 0.55 -5.43
CA LEU A 162 -11.36 0.01 -6.58
C LEU A 162 -10.77 0.48 -7.91
N VAL A 163 -10.17 1.69 -7.97
CA VAL A 163 -9.46 2.22 -9.14
C VAL A 163 -8.26 1.34 -9.53
N MET A 164 -7.66 0.67 -8.55
CA MET A 164 -6.60 -0.32 -8.74
C MET A 164 -7.15 -1.72 -9.06
N LEU A 165 -8.40 -1.80 -9.55
CA LEU A 165 -9.12 -3.02 -9.93
C LEU A 165 -9.34 -4.02 -8.78
N VAL A 166 -9.07 -3.62 -7.54
CA VAL A 166 -9.30 -4.44 -6.34
C VAL A 166 -10.80 -4.74 -6.17
N PRO A 167 -11.20 -5.98 -5.81
CA PRO A 167 -12.60 -6.31 -5.50
C PRO A 167 -13.16 -5.51 -4.33
N ILE A 168 -14.48 -5.31 -4.28
CA ILE A 168 -15.13 -4.51 -3.23
C ILE A 168 -14.86 -5.06 -1.83
N ALA A 169 -14.89 -6.38 -1.63
CA ALA A 169 -14.54 -7.01 -0.35
C ALA A 169 -13.14 -6.59 0.13
N ALA A 170 -12.15 -6.68 -0.77
CA ALA A 170 -10.78 -6.31 -0.47
C ALA A 170 -10.62 -4.79 -0.27
N ALA A 171 -11.32 -3.95 -1.04
CA ALA A 171 -11.35 -2.51 -0.86
C ALA A 171 -11.89 -2.11 0.53
N LEU A 172 -13.00 -2.73 0.97
CA LEU A 172 -13.55 -2.52 2.31
C LEU A 172 -12.60 -3.01 3.40
N ALA A 173 -11.94 -4.15 3.20
CA ALA A 173 -10.94 -4.66 4.12
C ALA A 173 -9.71 -3.73 4.22
N ILE A 174 -9.23 -3.17 3.11
CA ILE A 174 -8.18 -2.13 3.10
C ILE A 174 -8.62 -0.89 3.89
N GLY A 175 -9.93 -0.59 3.90
CA GLY A 175 -10.51 0.44 4.77
C GLY A 175 -10.21 0.22 6.26
N VAL A 176 -10.09 -1.03 6.73
CA VAL A 176 -9.69 -1.35 8.11
C VAL A 176 -8.26 -0.87 8.40
N ALA A 177 -7.33 -1.09 7.47
CA ALA A 177 -5.98 -0.53 7.57
C ALA A 177 -6.01 1.01 7.57
N GLY A 178 -6.79 1.61 6.67
CA GLY A 178 -7.00 3.06 6.62
C GLY A 178 -7.58 3.64 7.91
N PHE A 179 -8.47 2.92 8.60
CA PHE A 179 -8.99 3.29 9.91
C PHE A 179 -7.89 3.25 10.98
N PHE A 180 -7.14 2.15 11.03
CA PHE A 180 -6.03 1.94 11.97
C PHE A 180 -4.95 3.04 11.81
N TYR A 181 -4.51 3.35 10.60
CA TYR A 181 -3.55 4.43 10.36
C TYR A 181 -4.06 5.79 10.84
N GLY A 182 -5.36 6.04 10.71
CA GLY A 182 -5.93 7.26 11.24
C GLY A 182 -5.99 7.28 12.78
N LEU A 183 -6.10 6.12 13.47
CA LEU A 183 -5.95 6.06 14.93
C LEU A 183 -4.50 6.40 15.34
N ILE A 184 -3.51 5.86 14.61
CA ILE A 184 -2.10 6.19 14.81
C ILE A 184 -1.87 7.69 14.61
N TYR A 185 -2.39 8.26 13.52
CA TYR A 185 -2.32 9.70 13.23
C TYR A 185 -2.86 10.52 14.41
N ARG A 186 -4.09 10.25 14.87
CA ARG A 186 -4.71 11.04 15.95
C ARG A 186 -4.00 10.88 17.29
N ARG A 187 -3.44 9.71 17.58
CA ARG A 187 -2.60 9.50 18.76
C ARG A 187 -1.32 10.32 18.65
N ALA A 188 -0.59 10.20 17.54
CA ALA A 188 0.65 10.93 17.32
C ALA A 188 0.45 12.45 17.32
N PHE A 189 -0.68 12.95 16.78
CA PHE A 189 -1.03 14.37 16.83
C PHE A 189 -1.23 14.86 18.27
N ARG A 190 -1.98 14.12 19.10
CA ARG A 190 -2.16 14.45 20.52
C ARG A 190 -0.83 14.41 21.27
N ASP A 191 -0.07 13.34 21.09
CA ASP A 191 1.25 13.16 21.73
C ASP A 191 2.25 14.25 21.31
N ALA A 192 2.15 14.79 20.09
CA ALA A 192 3.00 15.88 19.60
C ALA A 192 2.53 17.24 20.13
N ARG A 193 1.22 17.47 20.20
CA ARG A 193 0.62 18.69 20.77
C ARG A 193 0.91 18.83 22.26
N ASP A 194 0.84 17.72 22.98
CA ASP A 194 1.01 17.71 24.43
C ASP A 194 2.50 17.82 24.83
N ARG A 195 3.44 17.68 23.89
CA ARG A 195 4.85 18.04 24.08
C ARG A 195 5.00 19.56 23.90
N THR A 196 5.33 20.25 24.97
CA THR A 196 5.42 21.73 25.05
C THR A 196 6.56 22.35 24.23
N GLU A 197 7.48 21.54 23.69
CA GLU A 197 8.61 22.07 22.91
C GLU A 197 8.22 22.33 21.45
N PRO A 198 8.55 23.51 20.90
CA PRO A 198 8.38 23.77 19.48
C PRO A 198 9.18 22.73 18.68
N VAL A 199 8.49 22.00 17.79
CA VAL A 199 9.14 21.07 16.87
C VAL A 199 9.95 21.90 15.87
N VAL A 200 11.26 22.01 16.08
CA VAL A 200 12.18 22.57 15.10
C VAL A 200 12.26 21.60 13.94
N VAL A 201 11.67 21.97 12.79
CA VAL A 201 11.77 21.20 11.55
C VAL A 201 13.09 21.56 10.86
N PRO A 202 14.06 20.64 10.74
CA PRO A 202 15.35 20.97 10.15
C PRO A 202 15.19 21.34 8.67
N GLY A 203 15.63 22.55 8.30
CA GLY A 203 15.62 23.06 6.92
C GLY A 203 14.54 24.10 6.58
N LEU A 204 13.79 24.60 7.57
CA LEU A 204 12.96 25.80 7.43
C LEU A 204 13.59 26.94 8.25
N GLU A 205 13.78 28.10 7.63
CA GLU A 205 14.33 29.30 8.30
C GLU A 205 13.35 29.89 9.31
N GLU A 206 12.04 29.67 9.12
CA GLU A 206 11.01 30.04 10.09
C GLU A 206 10.32 28.80 10.70
N PRO A 207 10.03 28.82 12.01
CA PRO A 207 9.27 27.77 12.65
C PRO A 207 7.85 27.71 12.06
N LEU A 208 7.42 26.50 11.68
CA LEU A 208 6.03 26.28 11.29
C LEU A 208 5.09 26.66 12.45
N PRO A 209 3.84 27.09 12.15
CA PRO A 209 2.80 27.14 13.16
C PRO A 209 2.76 25.80 13.91
N ALA A 210 2.68 25.83 15.24
CA ALA A 210 2.84 24.63 16.07
C ALA A 210 1.92 23.47 15.61
N GLN A 211 0.69 23.79 15.22
CA GLN A 211 -0.25 22.84 14.63
C GLN A 211 0.27 22.15 13.37
N ALA A 212 0.86 22.88 12.43
CA ALA A 212 1.40 22.31 11.19
C ALA A 212 2.57 21.35 11.48
N ALA A 213 3.37 21.65 12.50
CA ALA A 213 4.45 20.77 12.93
C ALA A 213 3.90 19.48 13.56
N TRP A 214 2.89 19.57 14.43
CA TRP A 214 2.20 18.40 15.00
C TRP A 214 1.53 17.54 13.93
N CYS A 215 0.86 18.15 12.95
CA CYS A 215 0.27 17.44 11.81
C CYS A 215 1.35 16.71 11.00
N THR A 216 2.50 17.35 10.79
CA THR A 216 3.62 16.75 10.03
C THR A 216 4.17 15.51 10.73
N GLU A 217 4.39 15.57 12.04
CA GLU A 217 4.85 14.42 12.84
C GLU A 217 3.79 13.30 12.88
N ALA A 218 2.50 13.65 12.99
CA ALA A 218 1.39 12.69 12.96
C ALA A 218 1.23 11.98 11.61
N VAL A 219 1.37 12.71 10.50
CA VAL A 219 1.43 12.13 9.15
C VAL A 219 2.62 11.19 9.06
N LEU A 220 3.80 11.60 9.55
CA LEU A 220 4.99 10.77 9.47
C LEU A 220 4.83 9.48 10.28
N ALA A 221 4.22 9.53 11.46
CA ALA A 221 3.94 8.34 12.27
C ALA A 221 3.01 7.35 11.54
N SER A 222 1.88 7.83 11.02
CA SER A 222 0.95 6.99 10.24
C SER A 222 1.58 6.45 8.94
N THR A 223 2.41 7.26 8.27
CA THR A 223 3.19 6.86 7.08
C THR A 223 4.12 5.69 7.37
N VAL A 224 4.81 5.68 8.52
CA VAL A 224 5.70 4.57 8.90
C VAL A 224 4.93 3.26 9.00
N TRP A 225 3.74 3.27 9.63
CA TRP A 225 2.87 2.09 9.70
C TRP A 225 2.36 1.65 8.34
N HIS A 226 1.89 2.58 7.51
CA HIS A 226 1.38 2.30 6.17
C HIS A 226 2.47 1.74 5.26
N ALA A 227 3.64 2.39 5.19
CA ALA A 227 4.77 1.89 4.41
C ALA A 227 5.25 0.51 4.90
N THR A 228 5.25 0.26 6.21
CA THR A 228 5.61 -1.06 6.76
C THR A 228 4.63 -2.14 6.31
N PHE A 229 3.32 -1.86 6.37
CA PHE A 229 2.27 -2.77 5.93
C PHE A 229 2.39 -3.11 4.44
N ASN A 230 2.51 -2.10 3.56
CA ASN A 230 2.64 -2.32 2.11
C ASN A 230 3.90 -3.13 1.78
N SER A 231 5.00 -2.84 2.48
CA SER A 231 6.25 -3.56 2.31
C SER A 231 6.13 -5.02 2.74
N LEU A 232 5.44 -5.29 3.86
CA LEU A 232 5.18 -6.64 4.33
C LEU A 232 4.36 -7.44 3.33
N VAL A 233 3.30 -6.86 2.75
CA VAL A 233 2.50 -7.50 1.70
C VAL A 233 3.37 -7.91 0.52
N VAL A 234 4.20 -7.01 -0.01
CA VAL A 234 5.08 -7.30 -1.14
C VAL A 234 6.14 -8.36 -0.82
N VAL A 235 6.76 -8.27 0.36
CA VAL A 235 7.75 -9.28 0.79
C VAL A 235 7.11 -10.65 0.90
N LEU A 236 5.93 -10.76 1.51
CA LEU A 236 5.22 -12.04 1.65
C LEU A 236 4.80 -12.61 0.28
N LEU A 237 4.33 -11.77 -0.64
CA LEU A 237 4.02 -12.20 -2.01
C LEU A 237 5.26 -12.72 -2.74
N TYR A 238 6.40 -12.01 -2.63
CA TYR A 238 7.64 -12.47 -3.23
C TYR A 238 8.14 -13.78 -2.62
N LEU A 239 8.05 -13.92 -1.29
CA LEU A 239 8.41 -15.16 -0.62
C LEU A 239 7.49 -16.33 -1.05
N GLY A 240 6.19 -16.07 -1.23
CA GLY A 240 5.26 -17.04 -1.83
C GLY A 240 5.73 -17.52 -3.20
N LEU A 241 6.09 -16.60 -4.10
CA LEU A 241 6.65 -16.92 -5.41
C LEU A 241 7.93 -17.75 -5.34
N VAL A 242 8.86 -17.39 -4.45
CA VAL A 242 10.12 -18.11 -4.27
C VAL A 242 9.86 -19.53 -3.80
N MET A 243 8.93 -19.71 -2.84
CA MET A 243 8.56 -21.01 -2.28
C MET A 243 7.63 -21.82 -3.18
N GLY A 244 6.97 -21.20 -4.16
CA GLY A 244 5.97 -21.84 -5.00
C GLY A 244 4.64 -22.09 -4.27
N LEU A 245 4.26 -21.17 -3.38
CA LEU A 245 2.97 -21.14 -2.68
C LEU A 245 1.91 -20.36 -3.47
#